data_AF-A0A6V8QZH4-F1
#
_entry.id   AF-A0A6V8QZH4-F1
#
_cell.length_a   1.000
_cell.length_b   1.000
_cell.length_c   1.000
_cell.angle_alpha   90.00
_cell.angle_beta   90.00
_cell.angle_gamma   90.00
#
_symmetry.space_group_name_H-M   'P 1'
#
loop_
_entity.id
_entity.type
_entity.pdbx_description
1 polymer ?
#
loop_
_entity_poly.entity_id
_entity_poly.type
_entity_poly.pdbx_seq_one_letter_code
_entity_poly.pdbx_strand_id
1 'polypeptide(L)'
;MNQIRAIQALNKKEIENGISPDASWHVDYRDTAFVYFGGLPYELSEGDIITIFSQFGEPVFLKLVRDKETGKSKGFGWLKYEDQRSTDLAVDNLGGAEIGGRLLRVDHARYQARDDEDQDEYKIGWEDVQRREGKPVSDDEMSEEEVQRPMLPEERELALLMRDHDDDDPMKGFLIEEKKKEIPQIKTRERRR
;
A
#
# COMPACT_ATOMS: atom_id res chain seq x y z
N MET A 1 0.68 31.39 -12.86
CA MET A 1 1.44 30.30 -13.51
C MET A 1 0.69 28.99 -13.29
N ASN A 2 0.57 28.15 -14.30
CA ASN A 2 -0.10 26.85 -14.17
C ASN A 2 0.84 25.88 -13.44
N GLN A 3 0.52 25.53 -12.18
CA GLN A 3 1.38 24.72 -11.31
C GLN A 3 1.70 23.34 -11.89
N ILE A 4 0.76 22.71 -12.61
CA ILE A 4 0.96 21.42 -13.27
C ILE A 4 2.14 21.52 -14.26
N ARG A 5 2.15 22.58 -15.09
CA ARG A 5 3.23 22.79 -16.06
C ARG A 5 4.57 23.09 -15.41
N ALA A 6 4.57 23.73 -14.24
CA ALA A 6 5.79 24.04 -13.51
C ALA A 6 6.47 22.78 -12.98
N ILE A 7 5.70 21.87 -12.37
CA ILE A 7 6.19 20.58 -11.86
C ILE A 7 6.67 19.70 -13.03
N GLN A 8 5.88 19.57 -14.09
CA GLN A 8 6.29 18.80 -15.27
C GLN A 8 7.58 19.34 -15.92
N ALA A 9 7.74 20.67 -15.97
CA ALA A 9 8.98 21.28 -16.48
C ALA A 9 10.17 21.04 -15.54
N LEU A 10 9.94 21.04 -14.23
CA LEU A 10 10.95 20.71 -13.22
C LEU A 10 11.43 19.26 -13.40
N ASN A 11 10.50 18.30 -13.40
CA ASN A 11 10.79 16.87 -13.59
C ASN A 11 11.52 16.61 -14.91
N LYS A 12 11.07 17.24 -16.00
CA LYS A 12 11.75 17.13 -17.30
C LYS A 12 13.19 17.64 -17.22
N LYS A 13 13.42 18.76 -16.54
CA LYS A 13 14.76 19.34 -16.36
C LYS A 13 15.64 18.43 -15.49
N GLU A 14 15.10 17.75 -14.49
CA GLU A 14 15.87 16.78 -13.69
C GLU A 14 16.32 15.58 -14.52
N ILE A 15 15.42 15.04 -15.35
CA ILE A 15 15.71 13.94 -16.27
C ILE A 15 16.77 14.36 -17.29
N GLU A 16 16.65 15.55 -17.89
CA GLU A 16 17.63 16.07 -18.86
C GLU A 16 19.03 16.24 -18.26
N ASN A 17 19.11 16.61 -16.98
CA ASN A 17 20.38 16.78 -16.26
C ASN A 17 20.91 15.48 -15.63
N GLY A 18 20.16 14.37 -15.73
CA GLY A 18 20.56 13.07 -15.14
C GLY A 18 20.68 13.11 -13.62
N ILE A 19 19.81 13.86 -12.94
CA ILE A 19 19.83 13.98 -11.48
C ILE A 19 19.37 12.66 -10.85
N SER A 20 20.11 12.17 -9.86
CA SER A 20 19.75 10.97 -9.09
C SER A 20 18.53 11.24 -8.21
N PRO A 21 17.68 10.24 -7.89
CA PRO A 21 16.55 10.40 -6.96
C PRO A 21 16.94 10.97 -5.59
N ASP A 22 18.19 10.77 -5.14
CA ASP A 22 18.71 11.33 -3.89
C ASP A 22 19.10 12.81 -3.96
N ALA A 23 19.12 13.40 -5.15
CA ALA A 23 19.39 14.82 -5.39
C ALA A 23 18.21 15.53 -6.07
N SER A 24 17.07 14.85 -6.22
CA SER A 24 15.84 15.41 -6.77
C SER A 24 15.19 16.39 -5.78
N TRP A 25 14.41 17.34 -6.29
CA TRP A 25 13.58 18.24 -5.49
C TRP A 25 12.60 17.51 -4.54
N HIS A 26 12.26 16.25 -4.83
CA HIS A 26 11.44 15.41 -3.96
C HIS A 26 12.07 15.18 -2.58
N VAL A 27 13.40 15.25 -2.49
CA VAL A 27 14.15 15.04 -1.23
C VAL A 27 13.73 16.01 -0.13
N ASP A 28 13.30 17.22 -0.50
CA ASP A 28 12.80 18.25 0.42
C ASP A 28 11.51 17.85 1.13
N TYR A 29 10.84 16.78 0.69
CA TYR A 29 9.59 16.26 1.25
C TYR A 29 9.72 14.88 1.89
N ARG A 30 10.94 14.35 2.04
CA ARG A 30 11.19 13.04 2.69
C ARG A 30 10.66 12.94 4.13
N ASP A 31 10.43 14.06 4.80
CA ASP A 31 9.86 14.10 6.14
C ASP A 31 8.34 13.87 6.18
N THR A 32 7.66 13.89 5.02
CA THR A 32 6.21 13.74 4.94
C THR A 32 5.76 12.84 3.79
N ALA A 33 4.88 11.87 4.07
CA ALA A 33 4.23 11.05 3.05
C ALA A 33 2.87 11.62 2.58
N PHE A 34 2.66 12.93 2.69
CA PHE A 34 1.40 13.58 2.34
C PHE A 34 1.44 14.19 0.94
N VAL A 35 0.35 14.01 0.20
CA VAL A 35 0.15 14.51 -1.15
C VAL A 35 -1.12 15.35 -1.16
N TYR A 36 -1.02 16.53 -1.77
CA TYR A 36 -2.18 17.31 -2.16
C TYR A 36 -2.66 16.84 -3.53
N PHE A 37 -3.96 16.61 -3.65
CA PHE A 37 -4.60 16.39 -4.94
C PHE A 37 -5.72 17.40 -5.17
N GLY A 38 -5.91 17.81 -6.42
CA GLY A 38 -6.94 18.80 -6.78
C GLY A 38 -7.32 18.75 -8.25
N GLY A 39 -8.50 19.27 -8.59
CA GLY A 39 -9.00 19.23 -9.97
C GLY A 39 -9.78 17.96 -10.30
N LEU A 40 -10.14 17.15 -9.30
CA LEU A 40 -11.01 15.99 -9.49
C LEU A 40 -12.43 16.41 -9.87
N PRO A 41 -13.13 15.63 -10.71
CA PRO A 41 -14.58 15.73 -10.88
C PRO A 41 -15.32 15.66 -9.55
N TYR A 42 -16.38 16.45 -9.42
CA TYR A 42 -17.15 16.53 -8.16
C TYR A 42 -17.99 15.28 -7.88
N GLU A 43 -18.11 14.39 -8.86
CA GLU A 43 -18.85 13.14 -8.80
C GLU A 43 -18.03 12.00 -8.18
N LEU A 44 -16.70 12.14 -8.11
CA LEU A 44 -15.84 11.11 -7.53
C LEU A 44 -15.98 11.04 -6.01
N SER A 45 -16.10 9.81 -5.53
CA SER A 45 -16.11 9.47 -4.11
C SER A 45 -14.71 9.22 -3.57
N GLU A 46 -14.59 9.15 -2.25
CA GLU A 46 -13.36 8.77 -1.56
C GLU A 46 -12.86 7.39 -2.02
N GLY A 47 -13.77 6.43 -2.22
CA GLY A 47 -13.41 5.08 -2.70
C GLY A 47 -12.79 5.08 -4.10
N ASP A 48 -13.29 5.93 -4.99
CA ASP A 48 -12.72 6.08 -6.34
C ASP A 48 -11.31 6.69 -6.27
N ILE A 49 -11.12 7.68 -5.39
CA ILE A 49 -9.81 8.30 -5.16
C ILE A 49 -8.83 7.27 -4.61
N ILE A 50 -9.23 6.48 -3.61
CA ILE A 50 -8.39 5.40 -3.07
C ILE A 50 -7.99 4.45 -4.20
N THR A 51 -8.94 4.03 -5.03
CA THR A 51 -8.69 3.11 -6.14
C THR A 51 -7.65 3.67 -7.13
N ILE A 52 -7.77 4.95 -7.49
CA ILE A 52 -6.85 5.61 -8.43
C ILE A 52 -5.45 5.76 -7.82
N PHE A 53 -5.36 6.18 -6.56
CA PHE A 53 -4.08 6.42 -5.89
C PHE A 53 -3.40 5.12 -5.44
N SER A 54 -4.15 4.04 -5.26
CA SER A 54 -3.61 2.72 -4.87
C SER A 54 -2.65 2.11 -5.90
N GLN A 55 -2.61 2.63 -7.14
CA GLN A 55 -1.67 2.15 -8.15
C GLN A 55 -0.20 2.53 -7.87
N PHE A 56 0.04 3.52 -7.00
CA PHE A 56 1.39 4.04 -6.68
C PHE A 56 1.88 3.67 -5.28
N GLY A 57 1.01 3.14 -4.44
CA GLY A 57 1.30 2.78 -3.06
C GLY A 57 0.03 2.47 -2.29
N GLU A 58 0.15 2.27 -0.98
CA GLU A 58 -0.98 2.03 -0.08
C GLU A 58 -1.41 3.35 0.61
N PRO A 59 -2.58 3.93 0.25
CA PRO A 59 -3.13 5.09 0.96
C PRO A 59 -3.54 4.75 2.40
N VAL A 60 -2.94 5.37 3.41
CA VAL A 60 -3.28 5.15 4.83
C VAL A 60 -4.25 6.19 5.39
N PHE A 61 -4.34 7.34 4.74
CA PHE A 61 -5.21 8.44 5.14
C PHE A 61 -5.72 9.17 3.91
N LEU A 62 -7.01 9.52 3.91
CA LEU A 62 -7.61 10.33 2.86
C LEU A 62 -8.60 11.33 3.46
N LYS A 63 -8.36 12.60 3.16
CA LYS A 63 -9.29 13.68 3.46
C LYS A 63 -9.74 14.35 2.18
N LEU A 64 -10.99 14.11 1.79
CA LEU A 64 -11.65 14.82 0.71
C LEU A 64 -12.38 16.03 1.26
N VAL A 65 -12.06 17.23 0.76
CA VAL A 65 -12.74 18.45 1.21
C VAL A 65 -14.12 18.53 0.59
N ARG A 66 -15.14 18.57 1.45
CA ARG A 66 -16.54 18.75 1.08
C ARG A 66 -17.05 20.11 1.54
N ASP A 67 -18.04 20.60 0.82
CA ASP A 67 -18.75 21.81 1.19
C ASP A 67 -19.68 21.56 2.39
N LYS A 68 -19.64 22.44 3.40
CA LYS A 68 -20.36 22.23 4.67
C LYS A 68 -21.89 22.34 4.51
N GLU A 69 -22.36 23.11 3.53
CA GLU A 69 -23.78 23.35 3.34
C GLU A 69 -24.40 22.32 2.37
N THR A 70 -23.67 22.00 1.30
CA THR A 70 -24.19 21.12 0.23
C THR A 70 -23.70 19.67 0.31
N GLY A 71 -22.67 19.38 1.12
CA GLY A 71 -22.03 18.07 1.21
C GLY A 71 -21.25 17.65 -0.04
N LYS A 72 -21.25 18.48 -1.09
CA LYS A 72 -20.60 18.18 -2.37
C LYS A 72 -19.08 18.29 -2.24
N SER A 73 -18.38 17.38 -2.89
CA SER A 73 -16.92 17.40 -2.99
C SER A 73 -16.45 18.69 -3.65
N LYS A 74 -15.42 19.33 -3.11
CA LYS A 74 -14.76 20.48 -3.75
C LYS A 74 -13.71 20.05 -4.79
N GLY A 75 -13.51 18.74 -4.97
CA GLY A 75 -12.60 18.17 -5.95
C GLY A 75 -11.12 18.34 -5.59
N PHE A 76 -10.81 18.54 -4.31
CA PHE A 76 -9.44 18.57 -3.79
C PHE A 76 -9.38 18.01 -2.37
N GLY A 77 -8.19 17.60 -1.95
CA GLY A 77 -7.97 17.02 -0.64
C GLY A 77 -6.51 16.68 -0.38
N TRP A 78 -6.30 15.91 0.68
CA TRP A 78 -5.00 15.40 1.08
C TRP A 78 -5.06 13.89 1.23
N LEU A 79 -4.02 13.21 0.77
CA LEU A 79 -3.84 11.77 0.90
C LEU A 79 -2.47 11.52 1.53
N LYS A 80 -2.40 10.56 2.44
CA LYS A 80 -1.12 10.06 2.97
C LYS A 80 -0.91 8.65 2.46
N TYR A 81 0.29 8.37 1.96
CA TYR A 81 0.72 7.01 1.70
C TYR A 81 1.42 6.41 2.93
N GLU A 82 1.53 5.08 2.94
CA GLU A 82 2.39 4.36 3.89
C GLU A 82 3.87 4.73 3.67
N ASP A 83 4.34 4.65 2.42
CA ASP A 83 5.71 4.98 2.04
C ASP A 83 5.81 6.36 1.35
N GLN A 84 6.92 7.06 1.60
CA GLN A 84 7.16 8.35 0.96
C GLN A 84 7.51 8.19 -0.52
N ARG A 85 8.13 7.09 -0.97
CA ARG A 85 8.41 6.94 -2.41
C ARG A 85 7.15 6.86 -3.25
N SER A 86 6.05 6.39 -2.67
CA SER A 86 4.73 6.41 -3.31
C SER A 86 4.22 7.84 -3.56
N THR A 87 4.61 8.82 -2.74
CA THR A 87 4.27 10.22 -2.99
C THR A 87 5.01 10.76 -4.23
N ASP A 88 6.28 10.43 -4.37
CA ASP A 88 7.10 10.81 -5.55
C ASP A 88 6.48 10.26 -6.84
N LEU A 89 6.18 8.95 -6.85
CA LEU A 89 5.53 8.30 -7.98
C LEU A 89 4.17 8.92 -8.32
N ALA A 90 3.37 9.25 -7.31
CA ALA A 90 2.07 9.87 -7.52
C ALA A 90 2.21 11.28 -8.12
N VAL A 91 3.12 12.11 -7.58
CA VAL A 91 3.34 13.48 -8.07
C VAL A 91 3.83 13.48 -9.51
N ASP A 92 4.74 12.57 -9.86
CA ASP A 92 5.34 12.51 -11.19
C ASP A 92 4.38 11.99 -12.26
N ASN A 93 3.57 10.98 -11.93
CA ASN A 93 2.75 10.28 -12.91
C ASN A 93 1.30 10.79 -12.97
N LEU A 94 0.69 11.16 -11.84
CA LEU A 94 -0.68 11.69 -11.82
C LEU A 94 -0.73 13.21 -12.05
N GLY A 95 0.38 13.91 -11.86
CA GLY A 95 0.49 15.35 -12.11
C GLY A 95 0.16 15.69 -13.57
N GLY A 96 -1.05 16.20 -13.82
CA GLY A 96 -1.53 16.55 -15.14
C GLY A 96 -2.29 15.46 -15.89
N ALA A 97 -2.62 14.34 -15.23
CA ALA A 97 -3.52 13.33 -15.79
C ALA A 97 -4.94 13.91 -15.97
N GLU A 98 -5.67 13.46 -17.00
CA GLU A 98 -7.04 13.91 -17.26
C GLU A 98 -8.06 12.89 -16.73
N ILE A 99 -8.94 13.33 -15.84
CA ILE A 99 -10.01 12.51 -15.27
C ILE A 99 -11.34 13.27 -15.45
N GLY A 100 -12.27 12.68 -16.18
CA GLY A 100 -13.59 13.30 -16.43
C GLY A 100 -13.50 14.69 -17.08
N GLY A 101 -12.56 14.89 -18.02
CA GLY A 101 -12.35 16.17 -18.70
C GLY A 101 -11.66 17.25 -17.87
N ARG A 102 -11.12 16.90 -16.70
CA ARG A 102 -10.39 17.84 -15.82
C ARG A 102 -8.97 17.34 -15.59
N LEU A 103 -8.02 18.28 -15.61
CA LEU A 103 -6.63 17.99 -15.28
C LEU A 103 -6.45 17.88 -13.77
N LEU A 104 -5.92 16.74 -13.35
CA LEU A 104 -5.54 16.47 -11.98
C LEU A 104 -4.24 17.21 -11.65
N ARG A 105 -4.26 17.92 -10.53
CA ARG A 105 -3.09 18.51 -9.91
C ARG A 105 -2.70 17.62 -8.74
N VAL A 106 -1.45 17.17 -8.73
CA VAL A 106 -0.85 16.41 -7.63
C VAL A 106 0.44 17.11 -7.23
N ASP A 107 0.66 17.27 -5.93
CA ASP A 107 1.78 18.02 -5.38
C ASP A 107 2.17 17.46 -4.01
N HIS A 108 3.43 17.59 -3.63
CA HIS A 108 3.85 17.24 -2.27
C HIS A 108 3.23 18.22 -1.27
N ALA A 109 2.83 17.72 -0.10
CA ALA A 109 2.17 18.53 0.90
C ALA A 109 2.67 18.21 2.31
N ARG A 110 2.75 19.24 3.15
CA ARG A 110 2.94 19.08 4.60
C ARG A 110 1.60 19.31 5.27
N TYR A 111 0.75 18.28 5.25
CA TYR A 111 -0.56 18.36 5.88
C TYR A 111 -0.43 18.21 7.39
N GLN A 112 -1.08 19.11 8.12
CA GLN A 112 -1.28 19.03 9.56
C GLN A 112 -2.78 19.04 9.82
N ALA A 113 -3.29 17.98 10.46
CA ALA A 113 -4.66 17.97 10.95
C ALA A 113 -4.82 19.10 11.97
N ARG A 114 -5.99 19.74 11.97
CA ARG A 114 -6.29 20.77 12.96
C ARG A 114 -6.60 20.11 14.30
N ASP A 115 -6.42 20.84 15.40
CA ASP A 115 -6.68 20.32 16.75
C ASP A 115 -8.14 19.87 16.97
N ASP A 116 -9.08 20.40 16.17
CA ASP A 116 -10.50 20.04 16.19
C ASP A 116 -10.87 18.86 15.28
N GLU A 117 -9.92 18.28 14.54
CA GLU A 117 -10.16 17.20 13.58
C GLU A 117 -9.68 15.85 14.12
N ASP A 118 -10.61 14.89 14.24
CA ASP A 118 -10.29 13.51 14.61
C ASP A 118 -9.51 12.84 13.48
N GLN A 119 -8.21 12.65 13.66
CA GLN A 119 -7.34 12.02 12.66
C GLN A 119 -7.78 10.59 12.29
N ASP A 120 -8.43 9.90 13.23
CA ASP A 120 -8.93 8.54 13.03
C ASP A 120 -10.11 8.49 12.04
N GLU A 121 -10.86 9.58 11.85
CA GLU A 121 -11.98 9.63 10.91
C GLU A 121 -11.52 9.45 9.45
N TYR A 122 -10.34 9.95 9.13
CA TYR A 122 -9.78 9.96 7.78
C TYR A 122 -8.80 8.81 7.54
N LYS A 123 -8.57 7.95 8.54
CA LYS A 123 -7.76 6.75 8.35
C LYS A 123 -8.49 5.78 7.43
N ILE A 124 -7.74 5.21 6.50
CA ILE A 124 -8.26 4.17 5.62
C ILE A 124 -8.11 2.84 6.36
N GLY A 125 -9.23 2.29 6.83
CA GLY A 125 -9.27 0.96 7.44
C GLY A 125 -9.09 -0.13 6.37
N TRP A 126 -7.85 -0.50 6.08
CA TRP A 126 -7.56 -1.59 5.13
C TRP A 126 -8.12 -2.93 5.59
N GLU A 127 -8.34 -3.14 6.89
CA GLU A 127 -9.06 -4.29 7.44
C GLU A 127 -10.50 -4.38 6.90
N ASP A 128 -11.19 -3.25 6.74
CA ASP A 128 -12.56 -3.20 6.21
C ASP A 128 -12.59 -3.40 4.69
N VAL A 129 -11.57 -2.91 3.99
CA VAL A 129 -11.38 -3.15 2.54
C VAL A 129 -11.10 -4.63 2.29
N GLN A 130 -10.22 -5.26 3.08
CA GLN A 130 -9.89 -6.69 2.98
C GLN A 130 -11.09 -7.58 3.32
N ARG A 131 -11.90 -7.24 4.34
CA ARG A 131 -13.19 -7.92 4.63
C ARG A 131 -14.12 -7.90 3.41
N ARG A 132 -14.25 -6.74 2.75
CA ARG A 132 -15.10 -6.59 1.55
C ARG A 132 -14.59 -7.38 0.35
N GLU A 133 -13.27 -7.49 0.19
CA GLU A 133 -12.66 -8.32 -0.86
C GLU A 133 -12.68 -9.83 -0.53
N GLY A 134 -13.23 -10.23 0.62
CA GLY A 134 -13.32 -11.64 1.02
C GLY A 134 -11.97 -12.24 1.41
N LYS A 135 -10.95 -11.41 1.64
CA LYS A 135 -9.66 -11.85 2.19
C LYS A 135 -9.83 -12.09 3.70
N PRO A 136 -9.30 -13.19 4.25
CA PRO A 136 -9.38 -13.45 5.68
C PRO A 136 -8.62 -12.33 6.42
N VAL A 137 -9.33 -11.59 7.27
CA VAL A 137 -8.70 -10.68 8.22
C VAL A 137 -7.98 -11.55 9.22
N SER A 138 -6.66 -11.41 9.31
CA SER A 138 -5.89 -12.05 10.36
C SER A 138 -6.03 -11.18 11.61
N ASP A 139 -7.05 -11.47 12.42
CA ASP A 139 -7.12 -10.96 13.80
C ASP A 139 -6.07 -11.73 14.63
N ASP A 140 -4.77 -11.50 14.44
CA ASP A 140 -3.71 -11.90 15.37
C ASP A 140 -2.36 -11.30 14.96
N GLU A 141 -1.63 -10.74 15.93
CA GLU A 141 -0.24 -10.30 15.78
C GLU A 141 0.65 -11.46 15.30
N MET A 142 0.84 -11.59 13.99
CA MET A 142 1.74 -12.58 13.39
C MET A 142 2.70 -11.91 12.41
N SER A 143 3.99 -12.06 12.72
CA SER A 143 5.13 -11.55 11.95
C SER A 143 5.01 -11.84 10.45
N GLU A 144 5.29 -10.81 9.64
CA GLU A 144 5.16 -10.68 8.18
C GLU A 144 5.83 -11.76 7.28
N GLU A 145 6.41 -12.84 7.83
CA GLU A 145 7.16 -13.83 7.05
C GLU A 145 6.33 -15.02 6.50
N GLU A 146 5.04 -15.13 6.80
CA GLU A 146 4.20 -16.27 6.36
C GLU A 146 3.14 -15.93 5.30
N VAL A 147 3.50 -15.16 4.27
CA VAL A 147 2.69 -15.14 3.04
C VAL A 147 2.70 -16.56 2.45
N GLN A 148 1.53 -17.20 2.47
CA GLN A 148 1.29 -18.62 2.17
C GLN A 148 1.93 -19.09 0.86
N ARG A 149 3.13 -19.68 0.97
CA ARG A 149 3.69 -20.53 -0.10
C ARG A 149 2.87 -21.82 -0.20
N PRO A 150 2.71 -22.40 -1.40
CA PRO A 150 2.16 -23.73 -1.53
C PRO A 150 3.02 -24.71 -0.71
N MET A 151 2.37 -25.48 0.18
CA MET A 151 3.04 -26.47 1.04
C MET A 151 3.91 -27.40 0.20
N LEU A 152 5.15 -27.60 0.63
CA LEU A 152 6.05 -28.59 0.04
C LEU A 152 5.42 -29.99 0.17
N PRO A 153 5.68 -30.93 -0.76
CA PRO A 153 5.19 -32.30 -0.68
C PRO A 153 5.49 -32.96 0.68
N GLU A 154 6.67 -32.71 1.24
CA GLU A 154 7.12 -33.24 2.52
C GLU A 154 6.35 -32.64 3.72
N GLU A 155 5.91 -31.38 3.61
CA GLU A 155 5.07 -30.74 4.63
C GLU A 155 3.65 -31.34 4.63
N ARG A 156 3.12 -31.68 3.46
CA ARG A 156 1.81 -32.35 3.34
C ARG A 156 1.86 -33.78 3.91
N GLU A 157 2.97 -34.48 3.68
CA GLU A 157 3.19 -35.83 4.20
C GLU A 157 3.32 -35.83 5.72
N LEU A 158 4.06 -34.87 6.29
CA LEU A 158 4.12 -34.66 7.74
C LEU A 158 2.73 -34.35 8.32
N ALA A 159 1.94 -33.51 7.64
CA ALA A 159 0.58 -33.19 8.07
C ALA A 159 -0.36 -34.41 8.04
N LEU A 160 -0.21 -35.31 7.05
CA LEU A 160 -0.93 -36.58 6.98
C LEU A 160 -0.50 -37.53 8.11
N LEU A 161 0.80 -37.67 8.37
CA LEU A 161 1.37 -38.46 9.48
C LEU A 161 0.90 -37.98 10.86
N MET A 162 0.67 -36.67 11.00
CA MET A 162 0.12 -36.09 12.22
C MET A 162 -1.40 -36.25 12.34
N ARG A 163 -2.12 -36.34 11.21
CA ARG A 163 -3.59 -36.36 11.17
C ARG A 163 -4.17 -37.77 11.24
N ASP A 164 -3.59 -38.74 10.55
CA ASP A 164 -4.12 -40.11 10.55
C ASP A 164 -3.70 -40.84 11.84
N HIS A 165 -4.73 -41.32 12.52
CA HIS A 165 -4.75 -41.57 13.95
C HIS A 165 -4.58 -43.07 14.23
N ASP A 166 -3.37 -43.60 14.07
CA ASP A 166 -2.94 -44.82 14.77
C ASP A 166 -1.84 -44.44 15.76
N ASP A 167 -2.20 -44.32 17.03
CA ASP A 167 -1.26 -44.01 18.12
C ASP A 167 -0.47 -45.26 18.58
N ASP A 168 -0.78 -46.42 18.00
CA ASP A 168 -0.15 -47.71 18.28
C ASP A 168 1.01 -48.07 17.32
N ASP A 169 1.36 -47.20 16.35
CA ASP A 169 2.54 -47.43 15.49
C ASP A 169 3.84 -46.97 16.20
N PRO A 170 4.72 -47.91 16.63
CA PRO A 170 5.98 -47.57 17.31
C PRO A 170 6.96 -46.79 16.42
N MET A 171 6.73 -46.69 15.10
CA MET A 171 7.57 -45.97 14.15
C MET A 171 7.07 -44.53 13.86
N LYS A 172 5.83 -44.18 14.23
CA LYS A 172 5.22 -42.86 13.97
C LYS A 172 6.04 -41.69 14.54
N GLY A 173 6.52 -41.84 15.78
CA GLY A 173 7.34 -40.81 16.43
C GLY A 173 8.64 -40.52 15.68
N PHE A 174 9.28 -41.58 15.17
CA PHE A 174 10.51 -41.48 14.39
C PHE A 174 10.27 -40.78 13.05
N LEU A 175 9.22 -41.17 12.32
CA LEU A 175 8.87 -40.60 11.02
C LEU A 175 8.50 -39.11 11.11
N ILE A 176 7.77 -38.72 12.16
CA ILE A 176 7.42 -37.31 12.42
C ILE A 176 8.68 -36.49 12.71
N GLU A 177 9.60 -37.02 13.53
CA GLU A 177 10.82 -36.32 13.90
C GLU A 177 11.78 -36.17 12.71
N GLU A 178 11.87 -37.20 11.85
CA GLU A 178 12.67 -37.18 10.63
C GLU A 178 12.15 -36.13 9.65
N LYS A 179 10.86 -36.15 9.32
CA LYS A 179 10.24 -35.15 8.42
C LYS A 179 10.35 -33.72 8.96
N LYS A 180 10.20 -33.52 10.28
CA LYS A 180 10.41 -32.21 10.92
C LYS A 180 11.84 -31.69 10.77
N LYS A 181 12.85 -32.57 10.69
CA LYS A 181 14.26 -32.19 10.47
C LYS A 181 14.57 -31.91 9.00
N GLU A 182 13.90 -32.58 8.06
CA GLU A 182 14.16 -32.42 6.62
C GLU A 182 13.56 -31.13 6.04
N ILE A 183 12.32 -30.79 6.41
CA ILE A 183 11.61 -29.60 5.91
C ILE A 183 12.45 -28.30 5.99
N PRO A 184 13.08 -27.94 7.13
CA PRO A 184 13.89 -26.72 7.22
C PRO A 184 15.16 -26.79 6.35
N GLN A 185 15.75 -27.97 6.17
CA GLN A 185 16.93 -28.15 5.32
C GLN A 185 16.59 -27.93 3.83
N ILE A 186 15.44 -28.45 3.40
CA ILE A 186 14.91 -28.25 2.04
C ILE A 186 14.63 -26.77 1.81
N LYS A 187 13.93 -26.10 2.76
CA LYS A 187 13.67 -24.65 2.70
C LYS A 187 14.94 -23.81 2.58
N THR A 188 15.98 -24.18 3.35
CA THR A 188 17.27 -23.49 3.32
C THR A 188 17.99 -23.70 1.99
N ARG A 189 17.82 -24.87 1.38
CA ARG A 189 18.41 -25.22 0.07
C ARG A 189 17.70 -24.52 -1.09
N GLU A 190 16.37 -24.40 -1.04
CA GLU A 190 15.60 -23.66 -2.05
C GLU A 190 15.84 -22.16 -1.98
N ARG A 191 15.94 -21.57 -0.78
CA ARG A 191 16.22 -20.12 -0.61
C ARG A 191 17.60 -19.72 -1.14
N ARG A 192 18.52 -20.68 -1.33
CA ARG A 192 19.88 -20.47 -1.87
C ARG A 192 19.99 -20.68 -3.38
N ARG A 193 18.91 -21.07 -4.05
CA ARG A 193 18.85 -21.36 -5.48
C ARG A 193 18.22 -20.21 -6.24
#